data_AF-A0A961I7F0-F1
#
_entry.id   AF-A0A961I7F0-F1
#
_cell.length_a   1.000
_cell.length_b   1.000
_cell.length_c   1.000
_cell.angle_alpha   90.00
_cell.angle_beta   90.00
_cell.angle_gamma   90.00
#
_symmetry.space_group_name_H-M   'P 1'
#
loop_
_entity.id
_entity.type
_entity.pdbx_description
1 polymer ?
#
loop_
_entity_poly.entity_id
_entity_poly.type
_entity_poly.pdbx_seq_one_letter_code
_entity_poly.pdbx_strand_id
1 'polypeptide(L)'
;MPHPETTAQSIHSIKFPVKSDVQFIIHPDRTPASELYGDVYFSRENGLAESEYVFLKHNRLPQRWQTHIRPLFQICELGFGTGL
;
A
#
# COMPACT_ATOMS: atom_id res chain seq x y z
N MET A 1 33.64 -2.95 24.89
CA MET A 1 33.38 -2.04 23.75
C MET A 1 31.87 -1.92 23.62
N PRO A 2 31.26 -0.74 23.88
CA PRO A 2 29.81 -0.57 23.78
C PRO A 2 29.36 -0.54 22.31
N HIS A 3 28.16 -1.08 22.05
CA HIS A 3 27.52 -1.06 20.73
C HIS A 3 27.14 0.38 20.31
N PRO A 4 27.17 0.72 19.01
CA PRO A 4 26.69 2.01 18.53
C PRO A 4 25.18 2.12 18.71
N GLU A 5 24.75 3.14 19.46
CA GLU A 5 23.36 3.55 19.57
C GLU A 5 22.79 3.81 18.17
N THR A 6 21.71 3.09 17.83
CA THR A 6 20.99 3.31 16.58
C THR A 6 20.21 4.61 16.71
N THR A 7 20.72 5.69 16.13
CA THR A 7 19.99 6.95 16.00
C THR A 7 18.74 6.71 15.15
N ALA A 8 17.57 6.70 15.79
CA ALA A 8 16.29 6.73 15.10
C ALA A 8 16.23 8.05 14.32
N GLN A 9 16.41 7.99 13.00
CA GLN A 9 16.21 9.15 12.13
C GLN A 9 14.76 9.64 12.32
N SER A 10 14.61 10.92 12.68
CA SER A 10 13.32 11.55 12.89
C SER A 10 12.46 11.43 11.64
N ILE A 11 11.39 10.63 11.73
CA ILE A 11 10.32 10.57 10.74
C ILE A 11 9.65 11.96 10.71
N HIS A 12 9.92 12.73 9.65
CA HIS A 12 9.15 13.94 9.37
C HIS A 12 7.74 13.51 8.95
N SER A 13 6.76 13.70 9.83
CA SER A 13 5.36 13.43 9.52
C SER A 13 4.88 14.37 8.41
N ILE A 14 4.76 13.86 7.19
CA ILE A 14 4.09 14.56 6.10
C ILE A 14 2.58 14.42 6.36
N LYS A 15 1.91 15.54 6.66
CA LYS A 15 0.44 15.59 6.77
C LYS A 15 -0.16 15.78 5.37
N PHE A 16 -0.71 14.72 4.80
CA PHE A 16 -1.59 14.82 3.64
C PHE A 16 -3.00 15.20 4.11
N PRO A 17 -3.70 16.12 3.41
CA PRO A 17 -5.11 16.37 3.69
C PRO A 17 -5.92 15.09 3.44
N VAL A 18 -6.55 14.55 4.49
CA VAL A 18 -7.50 13.44 4.36
C VAL A 18 -8.80 14.02 3.80
N LYS A 19 -9.18 13.63 2.58
CA LYS A 19 -10.56 13.82 2.13
C LYS A 19 -11.41 12.77 2.87
N SER A 20 -12.37 13.24 3.66
CA SER A 20 -13.18 12.39 4.56
C SER A 20 -14.23 11.54 3.83
N ASP A 21 -14.59 11.89 2.59
CA ASP A 21 -15.69 11.25 1.89
C ASP A 21 -15.16 10.46 0.69
N VAL A 22 -14.88 9.17 0.89
CA VAL A 22 -14.66 8.24 -0.21
C VAL A 22 -16.02 7.75 -0.68
N GLN A 23 -16.44 8.19 -1.88
CA GLN A 23 -17.68 7.74 -2.50
C GLN A 23 -17.43 6.48 -3.32
N PHE A 24 -17.87 5.34 -2.78
CA PHE A 24 -17.85 4.06 -3.48
C PHE A 24 -19.21 3.82 -4.13
N ILE A 25 -19.18 3.42 -5.41
CA ILE A 25 -20.30 2.76 -6.04
C ILE A 25 -19.97 1.27 -6.17
N ILE A 26 -20.97 0.43 -5.95
CA ILE A 26 -20.84 -1.01 -6.17
C ILE A 26 -21.53 -1.33 -7.48
N HIS A 27 -20.74 -1.76 -8.47
CA HIS A 27 -21.28 -2.19 -9.77
C HIS A 27 -22.14 -3.47 -9.61
N PRO A 28 -23.02 -3.78 -10.58
CA PRO A 28 -23.87 -4.99 -10.52
C PRO A 28 -23.09 -6.30 -10.34
N ASP A 29 -21.84 -6.36 -10.81
CA ASP A 29 -20.93 -7.49 -10.67
C ASP A 29 -20.22 -7.56 -9.30
N ARG A 30 -20.56 -6.61 -8.39
CA ARG A 30 -19.98 -6.39 -7.06
C ARG A 30 -18.56 -5.82 -7.06
N THR A 31 -18.12 -5.25 -8.17
CA THR A 31 -16.83 -4.57 -8.24
C THR A 31 -16.95 -3.16 -7.65
N PRO A 32 -16.09 -2.77 -6.69
CA PRO A 32 -16.06 -1.41 -6.17
C PRO A 32 -15.43 -0.48 -7.20
N ALA A 33 -16.09 0.66 -7.43
CA ALA A 33 -15.60 1.70 -8.34
C ALA A 33 -15.71 3.08 -7.70
N SER A 34 -14.89 4.00 -8.20
CA SER A 34 -14.94 5.41 -7.82
C SER A 34 -15.94 6.15 -8.69
N GLU A 35 -16.96 6.74 -8.07
CA GLU A 35 -17.89 7.62 -8.77
C GLU A 35 -17.20 8.86 -9.35
N LEU A 36 -16.19 9.39 -8.64
CA LEU A 36 -15.46 10.59 -9.04
C LEU A 36 -14.55 10.37 -10.26
N TYR A 37 -13.95 9.19 -10.37
CA TYR A 37 -12.97 8.87 -11.42
C TYR A 37 -13.55 7.96 -12.51
N GLY A 38 -14.73 7.36 -12.28
CA GLY A 38 -15.41 6.50 -13.25
C GLY A 38 -14.71 5.17 -13.52
N ASP A 39 -13.87 4.70 -12.59
CA ASP A 39 -13.04 3.50 -12.76
C ASP A 39 -13.11 2.57 -11.55
N VAL A 40 -12.85 1.28 -11.77
CA VAL A 40 -12.83 0.23 -10.73
C VAL A 40 -11.56 0.30 -9.89
N TYR A 41 -11.65 -0.04 -8.60
CA TYR A 41 -10.47 -0.06 -7.72
C TYR A 41 -9.54 -1.24 -7.97
N PHE A 42 -10.08 -2.37 -8.44
CA PHE A 42 -9.31 -3.56 -8.80
C PHE A 42 -10.10 -4.45 -9.76
N SER A 43 -9.40 -5.31 -10.49
CA SER A 43 -10.01 -6.35 -11.30
C SER A 43 -10.77 -7.37 -10.43
N ARG A 44 -12.04 -7.61 -10.75
CA ARG A 44 -12.88 -8.61 -10.06
C ARG A 44 -12.33 -10.02 -10.14
N GLU A 45 -11.77 -10.39 -11.29
CA GLU A 45 -11.36 -11.77 -11.55
C GLU A 45 -10.02 -12.07 -10.88
N ASN A 46 -9.06 -11.15 -10.98
CA ASN A 46 -7.66 -11.41 -10.65
C ASN A 46 -6.99 -10.32 -9.80
N GLY A 47 -7.73 -9.41 -9.18
CA GLY A 47 -7.18 -8.28 -8.42
C GLY A 47 -6.11 -8.67 -7.38
N LEU A 48 -6.34 -9.76 -6.64
CA LEU A 48 -5.35 -10.25 -5.65
C LEU A 48 -4.04 -10.71 -6.32
N ALA A 49 -4.15 -11.53 -7.38
CA ALA A 49 -2.98 -12.04 -8.09
C ALA A 49 -2.20 -10.92 -8.79
N GLU A 50 -2.91 -9.92 -9.30
CA GLU A 50 -2.33 -8.71 -9.86
C GLU A 50 -1.60 -7.89 -8.79
N SER A 51 -2.23 -7.61 -7.64
CA SER A 51 -1.56 -6.91 -6.51
C SER A 51 -0.32 -7.66 -6.02
N GLU A 52 -0.39 -8.99 -5.91
CA GLU A 52 0.79 -9.80 -5.58
C GLU A 52 1.90 -9.66 -6.63
N TYR A 53 1.56 -9.68 -7.90
CA TYR A 53 2.54 -9.60 -8.97
C TYR A 53 3.17 -8.21 -9.05
N VAL A 54 2.34 -7.17 -9.12
CA VAL A 54 2.73 -5.77 -9.35
C VAL A 54 3.36 -5.16 -8.11
N PHE A 55 2.78 -5.33 -6.92
CA PHE A 55 3.28 -4.65 -5.71
C PHE A 55 4.26 -5.51 -4.94
N LEU A 56 3.97 -6.79 -4.66
CA LEU A 56 4.84 -7.63 -3.83
C LEU A 56 6.04 -8.18 -4.62
N LYS A 57 5.78 -8.91 -5.71
CA LYS A 57 6.83 -9.61 -6.48
C LYS A 57 7.70 -8.61 -7.24
N HIS A 58 7.10 -7.62 -7.91
CA HIS A 58 7.88 -6.64 -8.68
C HIS A 58 8.81 -5.79 -7.80
N ASN A 59 8.40 -5.43 -6.58
CA ASN A 59 9.27 -4.76 -5.61
C ASN A 59 10.20 -5.72 -4.84
N ARG A 60 10.13 -7.03 -5.15
CA ARG A 60 10.89 -8.12 -4.52
C ARG A 60 10.74 -8.11 -3.00
N LEU A 61 9.56 -7.75 -2.51
CA LEU A 61 9.31 -7.58 -1.08
C LEU A 61 9.54 -8.89 -0.30
N PRO A 62 9.02 -10.06 -0.73
CA PRO A 62 9.27 -11.31 -0.02
C PRO A 62 10.75 -11.63 0.19
N GLN A 63 11.58 -11.42 -0.84
CA GLN A 63 13.02 -11.65 -0.75
C GLN A 63 13.71 -10.62 0.13
N ARG A 64 13.35 -9.34 -0.02
CA ARG A 64 13.93 -8.25 0.79
C ARG A 64 13.62 -8.44 2.27
N TRP A 65 12.42 -8.90 2.63
CA TRP A 65 12.05 -9.18 4.02
C TRP A 65 12.93 -10.25 4.66
N GLN A 66 13.26 -11.32 3.93
CA GLN A 66 14.12 -12.40 4.45
C GLN A 66 15.54 -11.93 4.79
N THR A 67 16.07 -10.96 4.04
CA THR A 67 17.43 -10.45 4.23
C THR A 67 17.47 -9.09 4.94
N HIS A 68 16.32 -8.57 5.41
CA HIS A 68 16.26 -7.25 6.01
C HIS A 68 16.82 -7.27 7.42
N ILE A 69 17.91 -6.55 7.65
CA ILE A 69 18.64 -6.56 8.92
C ILE A 69 18.09 -5.59 9.97
N ARG A 70 17.20 -4.68 9.59
CA ARG A 70 16.65 -3.67 10.51
C ARG A 70 15.36 -4.20 11.14
N PRO A 71 15.05 -3.79 12.38
CA PRO A 71 13.83 -4.23 13.07
C PRO A 71 12.53 -3.74 12.42
N LEU A 72 12.61 -2.78 11.49
CA LEU A 72 11.46 -2.17 10.83
C LEU A 72 11.66 -2.10 9.31
N PHE A 73 10.63 -2.52 8.57
CA PHE A 73 10.50 -2.33 7.12
C PHE A 73 9.32 -1.40 6.87
N GLN A 74 9.54 -0.30 6.14
CA GLN A 74 8.52 0.73 5.90
C GLN A 74 8.13 0.74 4.42
N ILE A 75 6.83 0.86 4.16
CA ILE A 75 6.26 1.01 2.82
C ILE A 75 5.44 2.29 2.84
N CYS A 76 5.54 3.07 1.78
CA CYS A 76 4.68 4.22 1.53
C CYS A 76 3.79 3.90 0.34
N GLU A 77 2.48 4.09 0.52
CA GLU A 77 1.47 3.88 -0.51
C GLU A 77 0.87 5.23 -0.90
N LEU A 78 0.65 5.43 -2.19
CA LEU A 78 -0.02 6.61 -2.73
C LEU A 78 -1.42 6.21 -3.18
N GLY A 79 -2.43 6.55 -2.36
CA GLY A 79 -3.83 6.24 -2.63
C GLY A 79 -4.23 4.87 -2.10
N PHE A 80 -4.79 4.84 -0.88
CA PHE A 80 -5.17 3.60 -0.17
C PHE A 80 -6.30 2.83 -0.86
N GLY A 81 -7.20 3.52 -1.56
CA GLY A 81 -8.33 2.91 -2.26
C GLY A 81 -9.17 1.99 -1.35
N THR A 82 -9.19 0.70 -1.66
CA THR A 82 -9.89 -0.34 -0.88
C THR A 82 -8.97 -1.11 0.09
N GLY A 83 -7.66 -0.88 0.04
CA GLY A 83 -6.66 -1.60 0.83
C GLY A 83 -6.36 -3.03 0.37
N LEU A 84 -6.66 -3.37 -0.89
CA LEU A 84 -6.26 -4.62 -1.55
C LEU A 84 -4.79 -4.60 -1.96
#